data_AF-A0A7L4RGC5-F1
#
_entry.id   AF-A0A7L4RGC5-F1
#
_cell.length_a   1.000
_cell.length_b   1.000
_cell.length_c   1.000
_cell.angle_alpha   90.00
_cell.angle_beta   90.00
_cell.angle_gamma   90.00
#
_symmetry.space_group_name_H-M   'P 1'
#
loop_
_entity.id
_entity.type
_entity.pdbx_description
1 polymer ?
#
loop_
_entity_poly.entity_id
_entity_poly.type
_entity_poly.pdbx_seq_one_letter_code
_entity_poly.pdbx_strand_id
1 'polypeptide(L)'
;MADKELLRRARNFFFAQKYRFDLGLQFLVFLNFALLILTASDKLKAILGLEHITEVILVMIPVGFVGAWAFGWFLDKVVHSPQTTERETVKRSLVWKENFQKLDEIDAELKAVRKALEKKK
;
A
#
# COMPACT_ATOMS: atom_id res chain seq x y z
N MET A 1 -16.69 -5.12 29.37
CA MET A 1 -16.28 -5.99 28.22
C MET A 1 -16.70 -5.42 26.86
N ALA A 2 -17.81 -4.67 26.76
CA ALA A 2 -18.30 -4.04 25.53
C ALA A 2 -17.31 -3.07 24.84
N ASP A 3 -16.54 -2.27 25.61
CA ASP A 3 -15.58 -1.32 25.03
C ASP A 3 -14.45 -1.97 24.23
N LYS A 4 -13.93 -3.11 24.71
CA LYS A 4 -12.88 -3.85 24.00
C LYS A 4 -13.37 -4.37 22.66
N GLU A 5 -14.66 -4.71 22.56
CA GLU A 5 -15.24 -5.23 21.33
C GLU A 5 -15.53 -4.12 20.31
N LEU A 6 -16.03 -2.97 20.76
CA LEU A 6 -16.20 -1.76 19.95
C LEU A 6 -14.86 -1.27 19.39
N LEU A 7 -13.83 -1.18 20.23
CA LEU A 7 -12.47 -0.81 19.81
C LEU A 7 -11.91 -1.79 18.78
N ARG A 8 -12.13 -3.10 18.98
CA ARG A 8 -11.69 -4.13 18.03
C ARG A 8 -12.38 -4.01 16.67
N ARG A 9 -13.69 -3.73 16.66
CA ARG A 9 -14.48 -3.53 15.43
C ARG A 9 -14.04 -2.26 14.70
N ALA A 10 -13.90 -1.14 15.41
CA ALA A 10 -13.42 0.11 14.84
C ALA A 10 -12.03 -0.06 14.22
N ARG A 11 -11.09 -0.65 14.97
CA ARG A 11 -9.73 -0.95 14.49
C ARG A 11 -9.75 -1.78 13.21
N ASN A 12 -10.52 -2.87 13.18
CA ASN A 12 -10.61 -3.74 12.01
C ASN A 12 -11.23 -3.00 10.81
N PHE A 13 -12.22 -2.13 11.04
CA PHE A 13 -12.80 -1.29 10.00
C PHE A 13 -11.77 -0.32 9.43
N PHE A 14 -11.04 0.42 10.27
CA PHE A 14 -9.99 1.34 9.82
C PHE A 14 -8.88 0.62 9.05
N PHE A 15 -8.47 -0.58 9.49
CA PHE A 15 -7.51 -1.37 8.74
C PHE A 15 -8.04 -1.78 7.37
N ALA A 16 -9.30 -2.19 7.27
CA ALA A 16 -9.91 -2.53 5.98
C ALA A 16 -9.97 -1.31 5.04
N GLN A 17 -10.32 -0.12 5.55
CA GLN A 17 -10.33 1.10 4.73
C GLN A 17 -8.93 1.53 4.30
N LYS A 18 -7.95 1.46 5.22
CA LYS A 18 -6.55 1.75 4.89
C LYS A 18 -6.02 0.79 3.83
N TYR A 19 -6.25 -0.51 4.00
CA TYR A 19 -5.83 -1.53 3.05
C TYR A 19 -6.36 -1.25 1.64
N ARG A 20 -7.65 -0.91 1.53
CA ARG A 20 -8.25 -0.51 0.25
C ARG A 20 -7.57 0.72 -0.34
N PHE A 21 -7.35 1.75 0.48
CA PHE A 21 -6.68 2.96 0.02
C PHE A 21 -5.26 2.68 -0.48
N ASP A 22 -4.47 1.89 0.26
CA ASP A 22 -3.11 1.52 -0.11
C ASP A 22 -3.07 0.74 -1.43
N LEU A 23 -4.01 -0.20 -1.60
CA LEU A 23 -4.15 -1.00 -2.81
C LEU A 23 -4.51 -0.11 -4.01
N GLY A 24 -5.29 0.94 -3.76
CA GLY A 24 -5.68 1.93 -4.75
C GLY A 24 -4.68 3.08 -4.98
N LEU A 25 -3.56 3.16 -4.25
CA LEU A 25 -2.60 4.26 -4.38
C LEU A 25 -2.04 4.45 -5.79
N GLN A 26 -1.97 3.37 -6.58
CA GLN A 26 -1.58 3.44 -8.00
C GLN A 26 -2.51 4.34 -8.83
N PHE A 27 -3.76 4.54 -8.41
CA PHE A 27 -4.67 5.50 -9.00
C PHE A 27 -4.09 6.93 -9.04
N LEU A 28 -3.36 7.32 -7.99
CA LEU A 28 -2.75 8.65 -7.92
C LEU A 28 -1.69 8.86 -9.01
N VAL A 29 -1.04 7.78 -9.47
CA VAL A 29 -0.09 7.85 -10.60
C VAL A 29 -0.85 8.17 -11.90
N PHE A 30 -1.97 7.49 -12.15
CA PHE A 30 -2.81 7.79 -13.31
C PHE A 30 -3.40 9.20 -13.24
N LEU A 31 -3.82 9.63 -12.06
CA LEU A 31 -4.33 10.97 -11.82
C LEU A 31 -3.26 12.04 -12.08
N ASN A 32 -2.03 11.80 -11.62
CA ASN A 32 -0.90 12.68 -11.85
C ASN A 32 -0.55 12.77 -13.34
N PHE A 33 -0.56 11.63 -14.05
CA PHE A 33 -0.35 11.60 -15.49
C PHE A 33 -1.45 12.34 -16.25
N ALA A 34 -2.71 12.18 -15.85
CA ALA A 34 -3.84 12.93 -16.42
C ALA A 34 -3.68 14.44 -16.22
N LEU A 35 -3.24 14.87 -15.02
CA LEU A 35 -2.91 16.28 -14.75
C LEU A 35 -1.77 16.77 -15.65
N LEU A 36 -0.73 15.96 -15.84
CA LEU A 36 0.39 16.31 -16.69
C LEU A 36 -0.06 16.52 -18.15
N ILE A 37 -0.88 15.61 -18.69
CA ILE A 37 -1.49 15.77 -20.03
C ILE A 37 -2.33 17.04 -20.10
N LEU A 38 -3.16 17.29 -19.09
CA LEU A 38 -4.02 18.46 -19.03
C LEU A 38 -3.19 19.76 -19.01
N THR A 39 -2.08 19.78 -18.26
CA THR A 39 -1.17 20.93 -18.20
C THR A 39 -0.36 21.13 -19.48
N ALA A 40 -0.02 20.05 -20.19
CA ALA A 40 0.74 20.10 -21.44
C ALA A 40 -0.14 20.41 -22.67
N SER A 41 -1.45 20.21 -22.58
CA SER A 41 -2.38 20.38 -23.70
C SER A 41 -3.24 21.63 -23.56
N ASP A 42 -2.83 22.70 -24.24
CA ASP A 42 -3.56 23.98 -24.22
C ASP A 42 -4.95 23.89 -24.87
N LYS A 43 -5.16 22.94 -25.79
CA LYS A 43 -6.48 22.65 -26.36
C LYS A 43 -7.44 22.05 -25.32
N LEU A 44 -6.94 21.18 -24.44
CA LEU A 44 -7.77 20.59 -23.38
C LEU A 44 -8.12 21.63 -22.31
N LYS A 45 -7.20 22.53 -21.96
CA LYS A 45 -7.50 23.67 -21.07
C LYS A 45 -8.61 24.56 -21.63
N ALA A 46 -8.54 24.86 -22.93
CA ALA A 46 -9.53 25.69 -23.61
C ALA A 46 -10.92 25.03 -23.68
N ILE A 47 -10.99 23.72 -23.95
CA ILE A 47 -12.26 22.98 -24.01
C ILE A 47 -12.90 22.85 -22.62
N LEU A 48 -12.09 22.65 -21.58
CA LEU A 48 -12.57 22.44 -20.21
C LEU A 48 -12.78 23.76 -19.44
N GLY A 49 -12.53 24.92 -20.06
CA GLY A 49 -12.69 26.23 -19.43
C GLY A 49 -11.78 26.44 -18.23
N LEU A 50 -10.62 25.79 -18.21
CA LEU A 50 -9.72 25.81 -17.05
C LEU A 50 -8.79 27.01 -17.14
N GLU A 51 -9.29 28.17 -16.71
CA GLU A 51 -8.52 29.41 -16.67
C GLU A 51 -7.46 29.39 -15.56
N HIS A 52 -7.71 28.66 -14.45
CA HIS A 52 -6.84 28.62 -13.28
C HIS A 52 -6.50 27.19 -12.87
N ILE A 53 -5.21 26.82 -13.00
CA ILE A 53 -4.69 25.50 -12.61
C ILE A 53 -4.89 25.22 -11.11
N THR A 54 -4.89 26.26 -10.27
CA THR A 54 -5.07 26.14 -8.81
C THR A 54 -6.43 25.55 -8.43
N GLU A 55 -7.49 25.92 -9.13
CA GLU A 55 -8.85 25.41 -8.89
C GLU A 55 -8.94 23.92 -9.26
N VAL A 56 -8.29 23.54 -10.36
CA VAL A 56 -8.19 22.14 -10.79
C VAL A 56 -7.49 21.30 -9.72
N ILE A 57 -6.37 21.78 -9.18
CA ILE A 57 -5.63 21.08 -8.13
C ILE A 57 -6.52 20.88 -6.89
N LEU A 58 -7.27 21.92 -6.49
CA LEU A 58 -8.12 21.88 -5.31
C LEU A 58 -9.25 20.85 -5.43
N VAL A 59 -9.81 20.67 -6.63
CA VAL A 59 -10.80 19.61 -6.93
C VAL A 59 -10.14 18.24 -7.09
N MET A 60 -8.91 18.19 -7.59
CA MET A 60 -8.23 16.93 -7.87
C MET A 60 -7.73 16.22 -6.61
N ILE A 61 -7.50 16.94 -5.51
CA ILE A 61 -7.18 16.35 -4.21
C ILE A 61 -8.32 15.42 -3.71
N PRO A 62 -9.59 15.88 -3.55
CA PRO A 62 -10.68 15.00 -3.14
C PRO A 62 -10.99 13.94 -4.19
N VAL A 63 -10.89 14.24 -5.49
CA VAL A 63 -11.06 13.24 -6.56
C VAL A 63 -9.99 12.15 -6.46
N GLY A 64 -8.74 12.51 -6.17
CA GLY A 64 -7.67 11.54 -6.00
C GLY A 64 -7.88 10.67 -4.77
N PHE A 65 -8.35 11.24 -3.67
CA PHE A 65 -8.64 10.49 -2.46
C PHE A 65 -9.80 9.50 -2.65
N VAL A 66 -10.93 9.98 -3.19
CA VAL A 66 -12.10 9.15 -3.47
C VAL A 66 -11.81 8.13 -4.56
N GLY A 67 -11.10 8.54 -5.61
CA GLY A 67 -10.70 7.69 -6.72
C GLY A 67 -9.74 6.59 -6.32
N ALA A 68 -8.73 6.89 -5.48
CA ALA A 68 -7.85 5.86 -4.94
C ALA A 68 -8.63 4.86 -4.09
N TRP A 69 -9.52 5.32 -3.21
CA TRP A 69 -10.36 4.43 -2.42
C TRP A 69 -11.28 3.56 -3.30
N ALA A 70 -11.95 4.14 -4.29
CA ALA A 70 -12.84 3.44 -5.21
C ALA A 70 -12.09 2.45 -6.12
N PHE A 71 -10.91 2.83 -6.59
CA PHE A 71 -10.05 1.97 -7.39
C PHE A 71 -9.52 0.79 -6.56
N GLY A 72 -9.14 1.03 -5.31
CA GLY A 72 -8.80 -0.02 -4.37
C GLY A 72 -9.95 -1.00 -4.12
N TRP A 73 -11.18 -0.49 -3.98
CA TRP A 73 -12.38 -1.33 -3.90
C TRP A 73 -12.62 -2.15 -5.18
N PHE A 74 -12.44 -1.55 -6.34
CA PHE A 74 -12.56 -2.24 -7.64
C PHE A 74 -11.53 -3.36 -7.78
N LEU A 75 -10.26 -3.09 -7.47
CA LEU A 75 -9.20 -4.09 -7.55
C LEU A 75 -9.40 -5.24 -6.54
N ASP A 76 -9.89 -4.93 -5.33
CA ASP A 76 -10.23 -5.92 -4.30
C ASP A 76 -11.39 -6.83 -4.77
N LYS A 77 -12.43 -6.26 -5.39
CA LYS A 77 -13.63 -6.99 -5.81
C LYS A 77 -13.52 -7.71 -7.15
N VAL A 78 -12.87 -7.08 -8.14
CA VAL A 78 -12.87 -7.55 -9.54
C VAL A 78 -11.60 -8.33 -9.85
N VAL A 79 -10.46 -7.86 -9.41
CA VAL A 79 -9.16 -8.47 -9.74
C VAL A 79 -8.78 -9.57 -8.76
N HIS A 80 -9.42 -9.65 -7.58
CA HIS A 80 -9.11 -10.63 -6.53
C HIS A 80 -7.60 -10.83 -6.39
N SER A 81 -6.82 -9.79 -6.12
CA SER A 81 -5.38 -9.97 -5.87
C SER A 81 -5.19 -10.74 -4.56
N PRO A 82 -4.90 -12.05 -4.57
CA PRO A 82 -4.79 -12.84 -3.34
C PRO A 82 -3.45 -12.57 -2.64
N GLN A 83 -2.51 -11.91 -3.33
CA GLN A 83 -1.12 -11.79 -2.91
C GLN A 83 -0.85 -10.60 -1.97
N THR A 84 -1.76 -9.63 -1.87
CA THR A 84 -1.48 -8.38 -1.14
C THR A 84 -1.96 -8.44 0.32
N THR A 85 -3.09 -9.11 0.59
CA THR A 85 -3.57 -9.39 1.95
C THR A 85 -2.55 -10.23 2.73
N GLU A 86 -1.93 -11.23 2.08
CA GLU A 86 -0.84 -12.00 2.68
C GLU A 86 0.38 -11.12 2.97
N ARG A 87 0.80 -10.22 2.07
CA ARG A 87 1.99 -9.38 2.30
C ARG A 87 1.84 -8.38 3.44
N GLU A 88 0.68 -7.75 3.59
CA GLU A 88 0.39 -6.84 4.71
C GLU A 88 0.28 -7.60 6.05
N THR A 89 -0.34 -8.78 6.02
CA THR A 89 -0.46 -9.66 7.20
C THR A 89 0.91 -10.24 7.58
N VAL A 90 1.74 -10.63 6.61
CA VAL A 90 3.12 -11.11 6.80
C VAL A 90 4.00 -10.02 7.38
N LYS A 91 3.95 -8.78 6.87
CA LYS A 91 4.71 -7.62 7.41
C LYS A 91 4.42 -7.31 8.88
N ARG A 92 3.23 -7.69 9.40
CA ARG A 92 2.80 -7.43 10.78
C ARG A 92 2.67 -8.68 11.65
N SER A 93 2.80 -9.87 11.07
CA SER A 93 2.61 -11.11 11.81
C SER A 93 3.80 -11.39 12.73
N LEU A 94 3.51 -11.86 13.94
CA LEU A 94 4.50 -12.45 14.87
C LEU A 94 5.35 -13.54 14.18
N VAL A 95 4.77 -14.23 13.20
CA VAL A 95 5.43 -15.25 12.37
C VAL A 95 6.61 -14.70 11.57
N TRP A 96 6.58 -13.45 11.10
CA TRP A 96 7.73 -12.83 10.43
C TRP A 96 8.89 -12.61 11.40
N LYS A 97 8.59 -12.20 12.63
CA LYS A 97 9.59 -11.99 13.68
C LYS A 97 10.20 -13.33 14.13
N GLU A 98 9.38 -14.36 14.28
CA GLU A 98 9.82 -15.74 14.60
C GLU A 98 10.64 -16.36 13.47
N ASN A 99 10.25 -16.16 12.20
CA ASN A 99 11.00 -16.69 11.07
C ASN A 99 12.34 -15.98 10.86
N PHE A 100 12.41 -14.66 11.09
CA PHE A 100 13.70 -13.94 11.05
C PHE A 100 14.63 -14.37 12.19
N GLN A 101 14.10 -14.58 13.40
CA GLN A 101 14.89 -15.13 14.51
C GLN A 101 15.48 -16.51 14.18
N LYS A 102 14.69 -17.39 13.57
CA LYS A 102 15.18 -18.71 13.13
C LYS A 102 16.24 -18.61 12.04
N LEU A 103 16.10 -17.66 11.11
CA LEU A 103 17.10 -17.44 10.06
C LEU A 103 18.43 -16.92 10.64
N ASP A 104 18.37 -16.02 11.63
CA ASP A 104 19.55 -15.51 12.32
C ASP A 104 20.26 -16.60 13.14
N GLU A 105 19.51 -17.50 13.80
CA GLU A 105 20.06 -18.66 14.50
C GLU A 105 20.77 -19.63 13.54
N ILE A 106 20.16 -19.94 12.40
CA ILE A 106 20.75 -20.82 11.38
C ILE A 106 22.04 -20.21 10.80
N ASP A 107 22.07 -18.91 10.53
CA ASP A 107 23.28 -18.24 10.04
C ASP A 107 24.41 -18.26 11.08
N ALA A 108 24.08 -18.12 12.37
CA ALA A 108 25.05 -18.23 13.46
C ALA A 108 25.63 -19.66 13.58
N GLU A 109 24.79 -20.69 13.48
CA GLU A 109 25.22 -22.09 13.49
C GLU A 109 26.12 -22.43 12.30
N LEU A 110 25.74 -21.99 11.09
CA LEU A 110 26.55 -22.21 9.88
C LEU A 110 27.93 -21.54 9.97
N LYS A 111 27.99 -20.32 10.53
CA LYS A 111 29.27 -19.65 10.81
C LYS A 111 30.12 -20.42 11.82
N ALA A 112 29.50 -20.96 12.88
CA ALA A 112 30.21 -21.76 13.88
C ALA A 112 30.76 -23.07 13.29
N VAL A 113 29.95 -23.78 12.49
CA VAL A 113 30.36 -25.00 11.80
C VAL A 113 31.48 -24.72 10.79
N ARG A 114 31.35 -23.66 9.99
CA ARG A 114 32.39 -23.25 9.04
C ARG A 114 33.71 -22.96 9.74
N LYS A 115 33.67 -22.22 10.85
CA LYS A 115 34.86 -21.91 11.67
C LYS A 115 35.47 -23.17 12.31
N ALA A 116 34.64 -24.14 12.70
CA ALA A 116 35.10 -25.42 13.23
C ALA A 116 35.75 -26.30 12.14
N LEU A 117 35.25 -26.25 10.91
CA LEU A 117 35.84 -26.94 9.75
C LEU A 117 37.15 -26.28 9.30
N GLU A 118 37.23 -24.95 9.31
CA GLU A 118 38.46 -24.21 9.03
C GLU A 118 39.55 -24.44 10.09
N LYS A 119 39.18 -24.69 11.35
CA LYS A 119 40.11 -25.09 12.42
C LYS A 119 40.59 -26.54 12.37
N LYS A 120 39.88 -27.41 11.63
CA LYS A 120 40.21 -28.84 11.49
C LYS A 120 41.05 -29.15 10.25
N LYS A 121 41.27 -28.17 9.38
CA LYS A 121 42.30 -28.19 8.33
C LYS A 121 43.59 -27.60 8.87
#